data_AF-A0A6J2T7K6-F1
#
_entry.id   AF-A0A6J2T7K6-F1
#
_cell.length_a   1.000
_cell.length_b   1.000
_cell.length_c   1.000
_cell.angle_alpha   90.00
_cell.angle_beta   90.00
_cell.angle_gamma   90.00
#
_symmetry.space_group_name_H-M   'P 1'
#
loop_
_entity.id
_entity.type
_entity.pdbx_description
1 polymer ?
#
loop_
_entity_poly.entity_id
_entity_poly.type
_entity_poly.pdbx_seq_one_letter_code
_entity_poly.pdbx_strand_id
1 'polypeptide(L)'
;MLLASLCAICTIAYLGIAANAQAPTNGTSVDIEKQLQYGQAARLNVQNAISEKLPPTGLPEGQVVLESFETGLRSCDEELRKTLKTTEYHVCVNELLGMAMASLGDLAGNLWPAYAGKSGASRPTLFW
;
A
#
# COMPACT_ATOMS: atom_id res chain seq x y z
N MET A 1 6.68 -47.25 -8.17
CA MET A 1 5.52 -46.46 -8.64
C MET A 1 5.27 -45.36 -7.62
N LEU A 2 5.90 -44.20 -7.85
CA LEU A 2 5.76 -42.98 -7.08
C LEU A 2 4.46 -42.28 -7.47
N LEU A 3 3.42 -42.31 -6.64
CA LEU A 3 2.18 -41.55 -6.95
C LEU A 3 1.39 -41.07 -5.73
N ALA A 4 1.96 -41.08 -4.52
CA ALA A 4 1.20 -40.75 -3.30
C ALA A 4 1.79 -39.60 -2.46
N SER A 5 2.58 -38.68 -3.04
CA SER A 5 3.28 -37.65 -2.24
C SER A 5 3.26 -36.25 -2.85
N LEU A 6 2.13 -35.79 -3.39
CA LEU A 6 1.98 -34.41 -3.89
C LEU A 6 0.69 -33.68 -3.49
N CYS A 7 -0.19 -34.28 -2.68
CA CYS A 7 -1.47 -33.64 -2.30
C CYS A 7 -1.44 -32.91 -0.94
N ALA A 8 -0.33 -32.94 -0.21
CA ALA A 8 -0.23 -32.34 1.13
C ALA A 8 0.36 -30.91 1.17
N ILE A 9 0.72 -30.33 0.01
CA ILE A 9 1.33 -28.98 -0.04
C ILE A 9 0.27 -27.89 -0.32
N CYS A 10 -0.95 -28.25 -0.71
CA CYS A 10 -2.00 -27.27 -1.03
C CYS A 10 -2.76 -26.71 0.18
N THR A 11 -2.70 -27.35 1.36
CA THR A 11 -3.45 -26.90 2.55
C THR A 11 -2.65 -26.01 3.50
N ILE A 12 -1.34 -25.86 3.30
CA ILE A 12 -0.51 -24.98 4.14
C ILE A 12 -0.59 -23.51 3.66
N ALA A 13 -1.10 -23.26 2.45
CA ALA A 13 -1.26 -21.90 1.91
C ALA A 13 -2.42 -21.10 2.55
N TYR A 14 -3.34 -21.74 3.29
CA TYR A 14 -4.49 -21.06 3.90
C TYR A 14 -4.36 -20.79 5.41
N LEU A 15 -3.29 -21.22 6.06
CA LEU A 15 -3.07 -21.03 7.51
C LEU A 15 -1.73 -20.36 7.85
N GLY A 16 -1.12 -19.69 6.88
CA GLY A 16 0.19 -19.04 6.99
C GLY A 16 0.18 -17.55 7.29
N ILE A 17 -0.97 -16.92 7.58
CA ILE A 17 -0.93 -15.58 8.18
C ILE A 17 -0.76 -15.81 9.67
N ALA A 18 0.50 -15.85 10.11
CA ALA A 18 0.82 -15.67 11.50
C ALA A 18 0.14 -14.37 11.95
N ALA A 19 -0.97 -14.51 12.66
CA ALA A 19 -1.45 -13.50 13.56
C ALA A 19 -0.30 -13.29 14.55
N ASN A 20 0.57 -12.33 14.24
CA ASN A 20 1.35 -11.64 15.23
C ASN A 20 0.28 -10.90 16.06
N ALA A 21 -0.32 -11.64 17.00
CA ALA A 21 -1.17 -11.11 18.04
C ALA A 21 -0.24 -10.34 18.97
N GLN A 22 0.27 -9.21 18.48
CA GLN A 22 0.73 -8.14 19.32
C GLN A 22 -0.49 -7.76 20.15
N ALA A 23 -0.44 -8.09 21.45
CA ALA A 23 -1.48 -7.71 22.39
C ALA A 23 -1.84 -6.23 22.16
N PRO A 24 -3.13 -5.86 22.14
CA PRO A 24 -3.53 -4.48 21.91
C PRO A 24 -2.95 -3.63 23.04
N THR A 25 -1.84 -2.96 22.78
CA THR A 25 -1.30 -1.92 23.66
C THR A 25 -2.22 -0.73 23.49
N ASN A 26 -3.12 -0.51 24.43
CA ASN A 26 -3.94 0.71 24.48
C ASN A 26 -2.97 1.91 24.46
N GLY A 27 -2.88 2.60 23.32
CA GLY A 27 -1.97 3.72 23.13
C GLY A 27 -2.33 4.89 24.05
N THR A 28 -1.33 5.51 24.68
CA THR A 28 -1.52 6.83 25.31
C THR A 28 -1.60 7.91 24.23
N SER A 29 -2.11 9.11 24.54
CA SER A 29 -2.24 10.19 23.55
C SER A 29 -0.93 10.55 22.84
N VAL A 30 0.22 10.41 23.52
CA VAL A 30 1.56 10.62 22.94
C VAL A 30 1.93 9.51 21.94
N ASP A 31 1.47 8.29 22.17
CA ASP A 31 1.70 7.17 21.27
C ASP A 31 0.88 7.31 19.97
N ILE A 32 -0.36 7.80 20.07
CA ILE A 32 -1.24 8.04 18.91
C ILE A 32 -0.63 9.05 17.94
N GLU A 33 -0.10 10.17 18.43
CA GLU A 33 0.52 11.19 17.56
C GLU A 33 1.73 10.61 16.80
N LYS A 34 2.54 9.77 17.46
CA LYS A 34 3.63 9.05 16.80
C LYS A 34 3.13 8.09 15.73
N GLN A 35 2.00 7.41 15.95
CA GLN A 35 1.40 6.56 14.92
C GLN A 35 0.85 7.38 13.75
N LEU A 36 0.27 8.55 13.97
CA LEU A 36 -0.20 9.41 12.87
C LEU A 36 0.96 9.85 11.94
N GLN A 37 2.18 10.00 12.45
CA GLN A 37 3.36 10.26 11.62
C GLN A 37 3.66 9.14 10.62
N TYR A 38 3.33 7.89 10.95
CA TYR A 38 3.45 6.75 10.03
C TYR A 38 2.53 6.93 8.81
N GLY A 39 1.30 7.36 9.02
CA GLY A 39 0.34 7.66 7.96
C GLY A 39 0.81 8.82 7.07
N GLN A 40 1.38 9.87 7.67
CA GLN A 40 1.96 10.97 6.91
C GLN A 40 3.17 10.53 6.07
N ALA A 41 4.03 9.65 6.59
CA ALA A 41 5.12 9.09 5.81
C ALA A 41 4.62 8.27 4.62
N ALA A 42 3.56 7.47 4.80
CA ALA A 42 2.93 6.72 3.71
C ALA A 42 2.34 7.67 2.64
N ARG A 43 1.67 8.76 3.05
CA ARG A 43 1.17 9.79 2.14
C ARG A 43 2.30 10.43 1.31
N LEU A 44 3.41 10.79 1.96
CA LEU A 44 4.58 11.33 1.29
C LEU A 44 5.16 10.34 0.28
N ASN A 45 5.17 9.05 0.58
CA ASN A 45 5.60 8.04 -0.38
C ASN A 45 4.72 8.02 -1.63
N VAL A 46 3.39 8.07 -1.49
CA VAL A 46 2.46 8.14 -2.62
C VAL A 46 2.71 9.42 -3.43
N GLN A 47 2.88 10.55 -2.76
CA GLN A 47 3.14 11.85 -3.40
C GLN A 47 4.46 11.87 -4.18
N ASN A 48 5.53 11.36 -3.58
CA ASN A 48 6.83 11.23 -4.23
C ASN A 48 6.74 10.31 -5.45
N ALA A 49 5.96 9.25 -5.35
CA ALA A 49 5.83 8.34 -6.46
C ALA A 49 5.04 8.93 -7.64
N ILE A 50 4.03 9.76 -7.37
CA ILE A 50 3.34 10.54 -8.41
C ILE A 50 4.32 11.49 -9.10
N SER A 51 5.11 12.25 -8.34
CA SER A 51 6.01 13.26 -8.91
C SER A 51 7.22 12.65 -9.63
N GLU A 52 7.75 11.53 -9.15
CA GLU A 52 8.96 10.90 -9.68
C GLU A 52 8.70 9.83 -10.76
N LYS A 53 7.57 9.12 -10.68
CA LYS A 53 7.33 7.91 -11.50
C LYS A 53 6.30 8.13 -12.60
N LEU A 54 5.46 9.16 -12.54
CA LEU A 54 4.49 9.45 -13.58
C LEU A 54 5.02 10.51 -14.57
N PRO A 55 4.70 10.37 -15.87
CA PRO A 55 4.91 11.46 -16.82
C PRO A 55 3.96 12.63 -16.50
N PRO A 56 4.25 13.85 -16.99
CA PRO A 56 3.41 15.03 -16.74
C PRO A 56 1.94 14.85 -17.11
N THR A 57 1.66 14.04 -18.13
CA THR A 57 0.29 13.73 -18.59
C THR A 57 -0.49 12.83 -17.64
N GLY A 58 0.16 12.12 -16.71
CA GLY A 58 -0.47 11.27 -15.71
C GLY A 58 -0.59 11.87 -14.32
N LEU A 59 -0.05 13.08 -14.12
CA LEU A 59 -0.14 13.77 -12.82
C LEU A 59 -1.60 13.99 -12.37
N PRO A 60 -2.56 14.35 -13.24
CA PRO A 60 -3.96 14.50 -12.83
C PRO A 60 -4.56 13.20 -12.28
N GLU A 61 -4.37 12.08 -12.97
CA GLU A 61 -4.84 10.77 -12.51
C GLU A 61 -4.09 10.30 -11.26
N GLY A 62 -2.79 10.57 -11.17
CA GLY A 62 -2.01 10.33 -9.96
C GLY A 62 -2.55 11.10 -8.76
N GLN A 63 -2.98 12.34 -8.96
CA GLN A 63 -3.58 13.16 -7.91
C GLN A 63 -4.91 12.57 -7.40
N VAL A 64 -5.72 11.97 -8.28
CA VAL A 64 -6.95 11.26 -7.88
C VAL A 64 -6.63 10.06 -6.98
N VAL A 65 -5.54 9.34 -7.26
CA VAL A 65 -5.07 8.24 -6.40
C VAL A 65 -4.64 8.79 -5.04
N LEU A 66 -3.92 9.91 -5.00
CA LEU A 66 -3.53 10.57 -3.75
C LEU A 66 -4.74 11.02 -2.93
N GLU A 67 -5.73 11.65 -3.54
CA GLU A 67 -6.97 12.08 -2.86
C GLU A 67 -7.75 10.90 -2.29
N SER A 68 -7.81 9.78 -3.03
CA SER A 68 -8.43 8.54 -2.56
C SER A 68 -7.66 7.95 -1.38
N PHE A 69 -6.33 7.95 -1.45
CA PHE A 69 -5.46 7.52 -0.35
C PHE A 69 -5.64 8.41 0.89
N GLU A 70 -5.68 9.73 0.75
CA GLU A 70 -5.89 10.68 1.86
C GLU A 70 -7.27 10.49 2.53
N THR A 71 -8.29 10.20 1.73
CA THR A 71 -9.65 9.91 2.23
C THR A 71 -9.66 8.62 3.05
N GLY A 72 -9.02 7.56 2.54
CA GLY A 72 -8.86 6.30 3.28
C GLY A 72 -8.04 6.49 4.55
N LEU A 73 -6.92 7.22 4.47
CA LEU A 73 -6.03 7.47 5.59
C LEU A 73 -6.75 8.20 6.72
N ARG A 74 -7.59 9.19 6.40
CA ARG A 74 -8.42 9.89 7.38
C ARG A 74 -9.35 8.92 8.13
N SER A 75 -9.90 7.93 7.42
CA SER A 75 -10.73 6.90 8.05
C SER A 75 -9.90 6.02 9.01
N CYS A 76 -8.68 5.62 8.61
CA CYS A 76 -7.76 4.90 9.51
C CYS A 76 -7.39 5.75 10.75
N ASP A 77 -7.10 7.03 10.57
CA ASP A 77 -6.74 7.97 11.66
C ASP A 77 -7.90 8.14 12.66
N GLU A 78 -9.13 8.25 12.15
CA GLU A 78 -10.34 8.32 12.98
C GLU A 78 -10.55 7.04 13.78
N GLU A 79 -10.38 5.87 13.16
CA GLU A 79 -10.50 4.58 13.86
C GLU A 79 -9.37 4.37 14.87
N LEU A 80 -8.14 4.81 14.58
CA LEU A 80 -7.05 4.81 15.55
C LEU A 80 -7.40 5.65 16.79
N ARG A 81 -7.97 6.84 16.60
CA ARG A 81 -8.36 7.72 17.71
C ARG A 81 -9.52 7.15 18.54
N LYS A 82 -10.41 6.37 17.93
CA LYS A 82 -11.54 5.72 18.62
C LYS A 82 -11.12 4.45 19.37
N THR A 83 -10.32 3.61 18.71
CA THR A 83 -10.01 2.26 19.20
C THR A 83 -8.69 2.19 19.98
N LEU A 84 -7.78 3.14 19.74
CA LEU A 84 -6.40 3.16 20.26
C LEU A 84 -5.59 1.92 19.87
N LYS A 85 -6.01 1.20 18.82
CA LYS A 85 -5.38 -0.02 18.34
C LYS A 85 -4.38 0.29 17.22
N THR A 86 -3.13 0.47 17.62
CA THR A 86 -2.03 0.83 16.73
C THR A 86 -1.73 -0.21 15.65
N THR A 87 -1.85 -1.51 15.98
CA THR A 87 -1.66 -2.60 15.01
C THR A 87 -2.70 -2.57 13.89
N GLU A 88 -3.98 -2.38 14.22
CA GLU A 88 -5.05 -2.31 13.21
C GLU A 88 -4.87 -1.08 12.30
N TYR A 89 -4.43 0.03 12.87
CA TYR A 89 -4.07 1.22 12.12
C TYR A 89 -2.91 0.97 11.13
N HIS A 90 -1.83 0.28 11.54
CA HIS A 90 -0.73 -0.05 10.62
C HIS A 90 -1.18 -0.96 9.48
N VAL A 91 -2.06 -1.93 9.75
CA VAL A 91 -2.63 -2.79 8.71
C VAL A 91 -3.44 -1.93 7.72
N CYS A 92 -4.33 -1.08 8.23
CA CYS A 92 -5.15 -0.17 7.42
C CYS A 92 -4.29 0.72 6.50
N VAL A 93 -3.25 1.36 7.05
CA VAL A 93 -2.35 2.24 6.27
C VAL A 93 -1.55 1.44 5.23
N ASN A 94 -1.05 0.25 5.56
CA ASN A 94 -0.29 -0.57 4.62
C ASN A 94 -1.16 -1.10 3.47
N GLU A 95 -2.40 -1.51 3.74
CA GLU A 95 -3.34 -1.92 2.71
C GLU A 95 -3.65 -0.77 1.75
N LEU A 96 -3.95 0.42 2.29
CA LEU A 96 -4.15 1.62 1.47
C LEU A 96 -2.92 1.95 0.63
N LEU A 97 -1.72 1.87 1.22
CA LEU A 97 -0.47 2.16 0.53
C LEU A 97 -0.25 1.16 -0.61
N GLY A 98 -0.45 -0.14 -0.35
CA GLY A 98 -0.35 -1.18 -1.38
C GLY A 98 -1.31 -0.95 -2.54
N MET A 99 -2.56 -0.62 -2.26
CA MET A 99 -3.56 -0.31 -3.30
C MET A 99 -3.20 0.95 -4.11
N ALA A 100 -2.75 2.01 -3.45
CA ALA A 100 -2.32 3.24 -4.10
C ALA A 100 -1.11 2.98 -5.01
N MET A 101 -0.09 2.28 -4.52
CA MET A 101 1.11 1.97 -5.30
C MET A 101 0.81 1.03 -6.48
N ALA A 102 -0.08 0.05 -6.30
CA ALA A 102 -0.54 -0.78 -7.42
C ALA A 102 -1.23 0.07 -8.51
N SER A 103 -2.13 0.96 -8.11
CA SER A 103 -2.84 1.85 -9.04
C SER A 103 -1.89 2.80 -9.78
N LEU A 104 -0.90 3.37 -9.08
CA LEU A 104 0.14 4.19 -9.69
C LEU A 104 1.04 3.38 -10.63
N GLY A 105 1.35 2.12 -10.28
CA GLY A 105 2.08 1.19 -11.12
C GLY A 105 1.36 0.92 -12.44
N ASP A 106 0.05 0.67 -12.40
CA ASP A 106 -0.77 0.47 -13.61
C ASP A 106 -0.85 1.74 -14.46
N LEU A 107 -1.06 2.90 -13.82
CA LEU A 107 -1.10 4.19 -14.49
C LEU A 107 0.24 4.50 -15.19
N ALA A 108 1.36 4.34 -14.49
CA ALA A 108 2.69 4.46 -15.08
C ALA A 108 2.88 3.48 -16.25
N GLY A 109 2.46 2.23 -16.07
CA GLY A 109 2.56 1.18 -17.07
C GLY A 109 1.83 1.51 -18.37
N ASN A 110 0.70 2.20 -18.29
CA ASN A 110 -0.12 2.59 -19.43
C ASN A 110 0.39 3.87 -20.10
N LEU A 111 0.91 4.83 -19.33
CA LEU A 111 1.30 6.14 -19.86
C LEU A 111 2.72 6.17 -20.43
N TRP A 112 3.68 5.44 -19.85
CA TRP A 112 5.07 5.47 -20.30
C TRP A 112 5.31 5.01 -21.74
N PRO A 113 4.65 3.94 -22.25
CA PRO A 113 4.77 3.54 -23.65
C PRO A 113 4.32 4.64 -24.62
N ALA A 114 3.26 5.38 -24.25
CA ALA A 114 2.73 6.47 -25.06
C ALA A 114 3.58 7.75 -24.97
N TYR A 115 4.11 8.07 -23.78
CA TYR A 115 4.87 9.29 -23.53
C TYR A 115 6.32 9.23 -24.03
N ALA A 116 7.03 8.11 -23.82
CA ALA A 116 8.46 8.01 -24.11
C ALA A 116 8.77 7.39 -25.47
N GLY A 117 7.76 6.93 -26.23
CA GLY A 117 7.95 6.21 -27.49
C GLY A 117 8.83 4.96 -27.36
N LYS A 118 9.01 4.45 -26.13
CA LYS A 118 9.87 3.30 -25.83
C LYS A 118 9.00 2.05 -25.67
N SER A 119 9.35 1.00 -26.43
CA SER A 119 8.80 -0.34 -26.27
C SER A 119 8.88 -0.79 -24.81
N GLY A 120 7.86 -1.51 -24.32
CA GLY A 120 7.57 -1.79 -22.90
C GLY A 120 8.64 -2.46 -22.03
N ALA A 121 9.88 -2.61 -22.51
CA ALA A 121 11.04 -3.11 -21.77
C ALA A 121 11.67 -2.07 -20.83
N SER A 122 11.42 -0.77 -21.01
CA SER A 122 11.90 0.31 -20.11
C SER A 122 10.84 0.77 -19.11
N ARG A 123 9.82 -0.04 -18.85
CA ARG A 123 8.73 0.30 -17.93
C ARG A 123 9.28 0.56 -16.53
N PRO A 124 9.09 1.77 -15.96
CA PRO A 124 9.49 2.07 -14.58
C PRO A 124 8.74 1.22 -13.55
N THR A 125 7.66 0.53 -13.95
CA THR A 125 6.81 -0.30 -13.10
C THR A 125 7.50 -1.53 -12.52
N LEU A 126 8.73 -1.86 -12.95
CA LEU A 126 9.49 -3.01 -12.45
C LEU A 126 10.30 -2.70 -11.17
N PHE A 127 10.39 -1.44 -10.74
CA PHE A 127 11.16 -1.05 -9.56
C PHE A 127 10.34 -0.10 -8.68
N TRP A 128 9.41 -0.68 -7.92
CA TRP A 128 8.72 -0.06 -6.79
C TRP A 128 9.21 -0.66 -5.48
#